data_AF-A0A6B2CGI4-F1
#
_entry.id   AF-A0A6B2CGI4-F1
#
_cell.length_a   1.000
_cell.length_b   1.000
_cell.length_c   1.000
_cell.angle_alpha   90.00
_cell.angle_beta   90.00
_cell.angle_gamma   90.00
#
_symmetry.space_group_name_H-M   'P 1'
#
loop_
_entity.id
_entity.type
_entity.pdbx_description
1 polymer ?
#
loop_
_entity_poly.entity_id
_entity_poly.type
_entity_poly.pdbx_seq_one_letter_code
_entity_poly.pdbx_strand_id
1 'polypeptide(L)'
;MSEQTSRLSELADPSIVYVTDLVSCHHKYHLRKLYPELSIGFEPSAIMGNLIHAGIESIIMEYGFKPEFQLEKHVELNGRVYVLKGRVDAFHPETREVLEIKSVKSFQGEPYEHHVQQLNIYLNLLDSPTGYLLYISHDKMFEYTVRPIRLDVEGELASLLRDEKHPRYAWECRYCPFRKICPYRGAEGGSES
;
A
#
# COMPACT_ATOMS: atom_id res chain seq x y z
N MET A 1 -16.00 15.41 -11.73
CA MET A 1 -15.96 14.40 -12.82
C MET A 1 -14.56 14.22 -13.43
N SER A 2 -13.72 15.26 -13.54
CA SER A 2 -12.36 15.16 -14.10
C SER A 2 -11.41 14.25 -13.32
N GLU A 3 -11.43 14.32 -11.98
CA GLU A 3 -10.48 13.59 -11.12
C GLU A 3 -10.70 12.08 -11.10
N GLN A 4 -11.96 11.61 -11.05
CA GLN A 4 -12.25 10.18 -11.06
C GLN A 4 -11.92 9.53 -12.41
N THR A 5 -12.16 10.23 -13.52
CA THR A 5 -11.75 9.75 -14.85
C THR A 5 -10.23 9.65 -14.95
N SER A 6 -9.50 10.64 -14.42
CA SER A 6 -8.04 10.62 -14.37
C SER A 6 -7.51 9.44 -13.53
N ARG A 7 -8.10 9.20 -12.36
CA ARG A 7 -7.76 8.04 -11.52
C ARG A 7 -8.01 6.71 -12.23
N LEU A 8 -9.15 6.56 -12.91
CA LEU A 8 -9.46 5.34 -13.66
C LEU A 8 -8.46 5.10 -14.80
N SER A 9 -8.07 6.15 -15.54
CA SER A 9 -7.04 6.02 -16.57
C SER A 9 -5.69 5.59 -15.99
N GLU A 10 -5.30 6.13 -14.83
CA GLU A 10 -4.05 5.76 -14.17
C GLU A 10 -4.08 4.30 -13.69
N LEU A 11 -5.20 3.87 -13.10
CA LEU A 11 -5.38 2.49 -12.63
C LEU A 11 -5.28 1.48 -13.78
N ALA A 12 -5.73 1.84 -14.99
CA ALA A 12 -5.70 0.99 -16.19
C ALA A 12 -4.34 1.00 -16.92
N ASP A 13 -3.47 1.99 -16.69
CA ASP A 13 -2.21 2.14 -17.42
C ASP A 13 -1.25 0.96 -17.11
N PRO A 14 -0.84 0.15 -18.10
CA PRO A 14 0.03 -1.00 -17.87
C PRO A 14 1.46 -0.65 -17.45
N SER A 15 1.88 0.61 -17.62
CA SER A 15 3.19 1.09 -17.19
C SER A 15 3.22 1.55 -15.73
N ILE A 16 2.05 1.76 -15.11
CA ILE A 16 1.94 2.29 -13.74
C ILE A 16 1.68 1.17 -12.75
N VAL A 17 2.56 1.09 -11.75
CA VAL A 17 2.47 0.16 -10.63
C VAL A 17 2.50 0.97 -9.34
N TYR A 18 1.61 0.67 -8.38
CA TYR A 18 1.68 1.30 -7.06
C TYR A 18 2.51 0.46 -6.10
N VAL A 19 3.15 1.09 -5.12
CA VAL A 19 3.85 0.37 -4.04
C VAL A 19 2.92 -0.64 -3.34
N THR A 20 1.63 -0.33 -3.19
CA THR A 20 0.64 -1.23 -2.62
C THR A 20 0.40 -2.50 -3.45
N ASP A 21 0.70 -2.48 -4.75
CA ASP A 21 0.61 -3.65 -5.63
C ASP A 21 1.74 -4.63 -5.36
N LEU A 22 2.93 -4.13 -5.03
CA LEU A 22 4.10 -4.94 -4.70
C LEU A 22 3.94 -5.70 -3.37
N VAL A 23 2.95 -5.34 -2.54
CA VAL A 23 2.69 -5.95 -1.22
C VAL A 23 1.30 -6.55 -1.12
N SER A 24 0.64 -6.81 -2.25
CA SER A 24 -0.68 -7.46 -2.28
C SER A 24 -0.72 -8.58 -3.32
N CYS A 25 -1.85 -9.28 -3.41
CA CYS A 25 -2.11 -10.32 -4.39
C CYS A 25 -1.83 -9.82 -5.82
N HIS A 26 -0.93 -10.50 -6.54
CA HIS A 26 -0.55 -10.09 -7.88
C HIS A 26 -1.73 -10.17 -8.85
N HIS A 27 -2.62 -11.15 -8.70
CA HIS A 27 -3.75 -11.28 -9.60
C HIS A 27 -4.78 -10.17 -9.40
N LYS A 28 -4.84 -9.56 -8.20
CA LYS A 28 -5.65 -8.36 -7.94
C LYS A 28 -5.15 -7.18 -8.77
N TYR A 29 -3.83 -7.03 -8.94
CA TYR A 29 -3.25 -6.02 -9.82
C TYR A 29 -3.70 -6.23 -11.28
N HIS A 30 -3.60 -7.46 -11.81
CA HIS A 30 -4.00 -7.77 -13.18
C HIS A 30 -5.49 -7.54 -13.42
N LEU A 31 -6.35 -7.98 -12.49
CA LEU A 31 -7.80 -7.73 -12.59
C LEU A 31 -8.15 -6.25 -12.49
N ARG A 32 -7.43 -5.46 -11.68
CA ARG A 32 -7.64 -4.00 -11.62
C ARG A 32 -7.25 -3.30 -12.92
N LYS A 33 -6.23 -3.78 -13.63
CA LYS A 33 -5.86 -3.23 -14.95
C LYS A 33 -6.96 -3.46 -15.99
N LEU A 34 -7.67 -4.59 -15.89
CA LEU A 34 -8.78 -4.94 -16.79
C LEU A 34 -10.11 -4.29 -16.39
N TYR A 35 -10.38 -4.18 -15.09
CA TYR A 35 -11.66 -3.74 -14.53
C TYR A 35 -11.46 -2.69 -13.42
N PRO A 36 -10.84 -1.53 -13.70
CA PRO A 36 -10.48 -0.54 -12.68
C PRO A 36 -11.70 -0.01 -11.92
N GLU A 37 -12.87 0.05 -12.56
CA GLU A 37 -14.14 0.47 -11.97
C GLU A 37 -14.58 -0.41 -10.79
N LEU A 38 -14.26 -1.70 -10.80
CA LEU A 38 -14.60 -2.62 -9.71
C LEU A 38 -13.71 -2.41 -8.47
N SER A 39 -12.58 -1.72 -8.61
CA SER A 39 -11.69 -1.41 -7.48
C SER A 39 -12.14 -0.21 -6.66
N ILE A 40 -13.13 0.56 -7.15
CA ILE A 40 -13.67 1.72 -6.46
C ILE A 40 -14.73 1.25 -5.47
N GLY A 41 -14.43 1.33 -4.18
CA GLY A 41 -15.36 1.01 -3.10
C GLY A 41 -15.58 2.22 -2.18
N PHE A 42 -16.79 2.37 -1.66
CA PHE A 42 -17.17 3.39 -0.68
C PHE A 42 -17.44 2.74 0.69
N GLU A 43 -16.44 2.02 1.20
CA GLU A 43 -16.57 1.36 2.50
C GLU A 43 -16.46 2.37 3.64
N PRO A 44 -17.38 2.37 4.64
CA PRO A 44 -17.31 3.29 5.77
C PRO A 44 -15.98 3.27 6.53
N SER A 45 -15.34 2.10 6.61
CA SER A 45 -14.02 1.96 7.25
C SER A 45 -12.92 2.73 6.51
N ALA A 46 -13.01 2.86 5.18
CA ALA A 46 -12.06 3.64 4.39
C ALA A 46 -12.26 5.14 4.63
N ILE A 47 -13.51 5.60 4.74
CA ILE A 47 -13.82 7.00 5.10
C ILE A 47 -13.28 7.33 6.48
N MET A 48 -13.50 6.46 7.47
CA MET A 48 -12.96 6.63 8.81
C MET A 48 -11.42 6.67 8.80
N GLY A 49 -10.78 5.76 8.06
CA GLY A 49 -9.32 5.76 7.88
C GLY A 49 -8.81 7.10 7.33
N ASN A 50 -9.45 7.63 6.29
CA ASN A 50 -9.07 8.92 5.71
C ASN A 50 -9.20 10.09 6.70
N LEU A 51 -10.25 10.09 7.53
CA LEU A 51 -10.42 11.12 8.57
C LEU A 51 -9.34 11.04 9.64
N ILE A 52 -8.96 9.81 10.04
CA ILE A 52 -7.86 9.58 10.98
C ILE A 52 -6.54 10.09 10.39
N HIS A 53 -6.23 9.73 9.13
CA HIS A 53 -5.02 10.21 8.45
C HIS A 53 -4.99 11.74 8.41
N ALA A 54 -6.05 12.38 7.92
CA ALA A 54 -6.12 13.85 7.83
C ALA A 54 -5.93 14.54 9.19
N GLY A 55 -6.49 13.97 10.26
CA GLY A 55 -6.33 14.49 11.62
C GLY A 55 -4.87 14.43 12.09
N ILE A 56 -4.21 13.29 11.92
CA ILE A 56 -2.81 13.11 12.36
C ILE A 56 -1.85 13.91 11.49
N GLU A 57 -2.04 13.87 10.18
CA GLU A 57 -1.28 14.64 9.20
C GLU A 57 -1.28 16.14 9.57
N SER A 58 -2.43 16.68 9.98
CA SER A 58 -2.52 18.09 10.41
C SER A 58 -1.66 18.41 11.65
N ILE A 59 -1.47 17.44 12.55
CA ILE A 59 -0.69 17.62 13.79
C ILE A 59 0.81 17.48 13.50
N ILE A 60 1.22 16.45 12.77
CA ILE A 60 2.64 16.16 12.50
C ILE A 60 3.30 17.21 11.59
N MET A 61 2.51 17.98 10.84
CA MET A 61 2.99 19.12 10.08
C MET A 61 3.72 20.14 10.97
N GLU A 62 3.26 20.34 12.20
CA GLU A 62 3.90 21.23 13.18
C GLU A 62 5.29 20.73 13.60
N TYR A 63 5.58 19.45 13.37
CA TYR A 63 6.84 18.77 13.67
C TYR A 63 7.73 18.61 12.43
N GLY A 64 7.43 19.30 11.32
CA GLY A 64 8.27 19.33 10.12
C GLY A 64 7.99 18.22 9.11
N PHE A 65 7.01 17.34 9.36
CA PHE A 65 6.59 16.34 8.38
C PHE A 65 5.79 16.96 7.23
N LYS A 66 6.02 16.47 6.01
CA LYS A 66 5.24 16.75 4.82
C LYS A 66 4.21 15.63 4.60
N PRO A 67 2.91 15.88 4.77
CA PRO A 67 1.88 14.87 4.58
C PRO A 67 1.66 14.55 3.11
N GLU A 68 1.04 13.39 2.84
CA GLU A 68 0.68 12.89 1.51
C GLU A 68 1.82 12.96 0.47
N PHE A 69 3.07 12.72 0.91
CA PHE A 69 4.24 12.90 0.08
C PHE A 69 4.28 11.87 -1.07
N GLN A 70 4.16 12.37 -2.29
CA GLN A 70 4.17 11.56 -3.51
C GLN A 70 5.60 11.21 -3.93
N LEU A 71 5.78 9.98 -4.39
CA LEU A 71 7.04 9.50 -4.93
C LEU A 71 6.81 8.70 -6.21
N GLU A 72 7.77 8.80 -7.12
CA GLU A 72 7.79 8.07 -8.38
C GLU A 72 9.21 7.55 -8.62
N LYS A 73 9.34 6.27 -9.01
CA LYS A 73 10.59 5.68 -9.45
C LYS A 73 10.39 4.99 -10.79
N HIS A 74 11.25 5.31 -11.75
CA HIS A 74 11.30 4.60 -13.02
C HIS A 74 12.11 3.33 -12.88
N VAL A 75 11.54 2.21 -13.33
CA VAL A 75 12.17 0.89 -13.33
C VAL A 75 12.12 0.32 -14.73
N GLU A 76 13.27 0.00 -15.31
CA GLU A 76 13.35 -0.65 -16.61
C GLU A 76 13.34 -2.17 -16.43
N LEU A 77 12.37 -2.85 -17.04
CA LEU A 77 12.25 -4.30 -17.00
C LEU A 77 11.90 -4.82 -18.39
N ASN A 78 12.73 -5.73 -18.92
CA ASN A 78 12.55 -6.33 -20.26
C ASN A 78 12.40 -5.28 -21.39
N GLY A 79 13.18 -4.19 -21.33
CA GLY A 79 13.15 -3.11 -22.32
C GLY A 79 11.88 -2.24 -22.28
N ARG A 80 11.09 -2.32 -21.19
CA ARG A 80 9.96 -1.42 -20.92
C ARG A 80 10.19 -0.66 -19.63
N VAL A 81 9.83 0.62 -19.62
CA VAL A 81 9.88 1.46 -18.42
C VAL A 81 8.53 1.38 -17.69
N TYR A 82 8.59 1.07 -16.40
CA TYR A 82 7.48 1.12 -15.48
C TYR A 82 7.66 2.28 -14.50
N VAL A 83 6.57 2.93 -14.13
CA VAL A 83 6.53 3.98 -13.11
C VAL A 83 5.98 3.37 -11.83
N LEU A 84 6.86 3.16 -10.84
CA LEU A 84 6.47 2.77 -9.50
C LEU A 84 6.05 4.01 -8.72
N LYS A 85 4.75 4.15 -8.48
CA LYS A 85 4.15 5.26 -7.75
C LYS A 85 3.89 4.90 -6.28
N GLY A 86 4.13 5.85 -5.40
CA GLY A 86 3.82 5.75 -3.99
C GLY A 86 3.30 7.06 -3.43
N ARG A 87 2.57 6.96 -2.33
CA ARG A 87 2.20 8.10 -1.49
C ARG A 87 2.42 7.66 -0.06
N VAL A 88 3.43 8.22 0.59
CA VAL A 88 3.63 8.01 2.03
C VAL A 88 2.71 8.96 2.77
N ASP A 89 2.19 8.52 3.92
CA ASP A 89 1.30 9.37 4.71
C ASP A 89 2.04 10.62 5.20
N ALA A 90 3.32 10.50 5.61
CA ALA A 90 4.16 11.66 5.83
C ALA A 90 5.67 11.42 5.69
N PHE A 91 6.41 12.46 5.31
CA PHE A 91 7.87 12.44 5.15
C PHE A 91 8.53 13.68 5.77
N HIS A 92 9.53 13.48 6.63
CA HIS A 92 10.33 14.57 7.20
C HIS A 92 11.56 14.84 6.32
N PRO A 93 11.67 16.01 5.64
CA PRO A 93 12.72 16.24 4.65
C PRO A 93 14.13 16.35 5.24
N GLU A 94 14.28 16.86 6.46
CA GLU A 94 15.61 17.03 7.08
C GLU A 94 16.15 15.73 7.68
N THR A 95 15.36 15.03 8.51
CA THR A 95 15.74 13.75 9.13
C THR A 95 15.57 12.56 8.20
N ARG A 96 14.84 12.73 7.08
CA ARG A 96 14.47 11.69 6.11
C ARG A 96 13.66 10.56 6.76
N GLU A 97 12.82 10.90 7.74
CA GLU A 97 11.95 9.93 8.40
C GLU A 97 10.64 9.76 7.63
N VAL A 98 10.14 8.53 7.56
CA VAL A 98 8.86 8.20 6.91
C VAL A 98 7.86 7.76 7.97
N LEU A 99 6.64 8.28 7.91
CA LEU A 99 5.52 7.84 8.74
C LEU A 99 4.47 7.18 7.86
N GLU A 100 4.04 5.99 8.24
CA GLU A 100 2.89 5.28 7.67
C GLU A 100 1.85 5.04 8.77
N ILE A 101 0.63 5.49 8.53
CA ILE A 101 -0.48 5.46 9.47
C ILE A 101 -1.42 4.32 9.10
N LYS A 102 -1.89 3.57 10.09
CA LYS A 102 -2.83 2.45 9.90
C LYS A 102 -3.97 2.50 10.91
N SER A 103 -5.16 2.80 10.43
CA SER A 103 -6.42 2.60 11.17
C SER A 103 -6.81 1.13 11.14
N VAL A 104 -6.87 0.48 12.31
CA VAL A 104 -7.18 -0.95 12.45
C VAL A 104 -8.32 -1.16 13.45
N LYS A 105 -9.15 -2.18 13.21
CA LYS A 105 -10.26 -2.51 14.14
C LYS A 105 -9.75 -3.04 15.48
N SER A 106 -8.75 -3.92 15.40
CA SER A 106 -8.08 -4.56 16.53
C SER A 106 -6.62 -4.78 16.18
N PHE A 107 -5.76 -4.75 17.18
CA PHE A 107 -4.33 -4.94 17.00
C PHE A 107 -3.78 -5.87 18.09
N GLN A 108 -3.02 -6.88 17.68
CA GLN A 108 -2.56 -7.95 18.56
C GLN A 108 -1.17 -7.68 19.17
N GLY A 109 -0.59 -6.50 18.95
CA GLY A 109 0.69 -6.10 19.53
C GLY A 109 1.91 -6.38 18.65
N GLU A 110 1.71 -6.97 17.47
CA GLU A 110 2.77 -7.15 16.46
C GLU A 110 2.36 -6.50 15.14
N PRO A 111 3.27 -5.79 14.44
CA PRO A 111 2.95 -5.11 13.20
C PRO A 111 2.66 -6.13 12.09
N TYR A 112 1.61 -5.90 11.31
CA TYR A 112 1.28 -6.79 10.20
C TYR A 112 2.37 -6.79 9.13
N GLU A 113 2.77 -7.98 8.67
CA GLU A 113 3.88 -8.18 7.73
C GLU A 113 3.76 -7.29 6.48
N HIS A 114 2.57 -7.22 5.87
CA HIS A 114 2.33 -6.43 4.67
C HIS A 114 2.52 -4.92 4.88
N HIS A 115 2.23 -4.39 6.08
CA HIS A 115 2.50 -3.00 6.41
C HIS A 115 4.00 -2.73 6.60
N VAL A 116 4.72 -3.67 7.23
CA VAL A 116 6.18 -3.59 7.37
C VAL A 116 6.86 -3.65 6.01
N GLN A 117 6.40 -4.52 5.12
CA GLN A 117 6.89 -4.61 3.73
C GLN A 117 6.60 -3.31 2.97
N GLN A 118 5.38 -2.76 3.07
CA GLN A 118 5.00 -1.50 2.41
C GLN A 118 5.92 -0.35 2.85
N LEU A 119 6.08 -0.16 4.16
CA LEU A 119 6.97 0.86 4.71
C LEU A 119 8.42 0.64 4.28
N ASN A 120 8.92 -0.60 4.30
CA ASN A 120 10.28 -0.87 3.84
C ASN A 120 10.49 -0.52 2.36
N ILE A 121 9.50 -0.73 1.49
CA ILE A 121 9.59 -0.26 0.10
C ILE A 121 9.76 1.25 0.08
N TYR A 122 8.93 2.00 0.81
CA TYR A 122 9.08 3.46 0.89
C TYR A 122 10.44 3.89 1.41
N LEU A 123 10.97 3.24 2.45
CA LEU A 123 12.29 3.53 2.98
C LEU A 123 13.39 3.32 1.94
N ASN A 124 13.31 2.26 1.12
CA ASN A 124 14.25 2.01 0.04
C ASN A 124 14.11 3.03 -1.10
N LEU A 125 12.88 3.47 -1.43
CA LEU A 125 12.64 4.44 -2.50
C LEU A 125 13.10 5.85 -2.14
N LEU A 126 13.03 6.22 -0.86
CA LEU A 126 13.43 7.53 -0.33
C LEU A 126 14.85 7.54 0.28
N ASP A 127 15.53 6.38 0.26
CA ASP A 127 16.82 6.15 0.95
C ASP A 127 16.76 6.61 2.43
N SER A 128 15.63 6.35 3.07
CA SER A 128 15.31 6.83 4.42
C SER A 128 15.86 5.87 5.49
N PRO A 129 16.57 6.37 6.52
CA PRO A 129 17.22 5.52 7.53
C PRO A 129 16.26 4.97 8.61
N THR A 130 15.07 5.56 8.72
CA THR A 130 14.08 5.22 9.74
C THR A 130 12.68 5.42 9.19
N GLY A 131 11.79 4.48 9.49
CA GLY A 131 10.35 4.65 9.32
C GLY A 131 9.59 4.37 10.61
N TYR A 132 8.38 4.91 10.69
CA TYR A 132 7.45 4.70 11.79
C TYR A 132 6.14 4.14 11.25
N LEU A 133 5.69 3.02 11.82
CA LEU A 133 4.34 2.49 11.62
C LEU A 133 3.48 2.88 12.81
N LEU A 134 2.53 3.78 12.59
CA LEU A 134 1.58 4.24 13.61
C LEU A 134 0.25 3.51 13.43
N TYR A 135 -0.02 2.55 14.32
CA TYR A 135 -1.31 1.87 14.41
C TYR A 135 -2.24 2.61 15.34
N ILE A 136 -3.49 2.77 14.89
CA ILE A 136 -4.55 3.41 15.65
C ILE A 136 -5.78 2.51 15.61
N SER A 137 -6.26 2.13 16.79
CA SER A 137 -7.54 1.47 17.00
C SER A 137 -8.44 2.37 17.85
N HIS A 138 -9.66 1.89 18.12
CA HIS A 138 -10.61 2.61 18.97
C HIS A 138 -10.13 2.76 20.43
N ASP A 139 -9.24 1.88 20.88
CA ASP A 139 -8.81 1.78 22.27
C ASP A 139 -7.33 2.10 22.49
N LYS A 140 -6.49 2.05 21.44
CA LYS A 140 -5.02 2.14 21.58
C LYS A 140 -4.34 2.78 20.38
N MET A 141 -3.15 3.32 20.65
CA MET A 141 -2.18 3.75 19.64
C MET A 141 -0.86 3.02 19.90
N PHE A 142 -0.25 2.49 18.84
CA PHE A 142 1.04 1.83 18.90
C PHE A 142 1.94 2.34 17.79
N GLU A 143 3.18 2.66 18.14
CA GLU A 143 4.22 3.03 17.19
C GLU A 143 5.27 1.93 17.11
N TYR A 144 5.69 1.60 15.89
CA TYR A 144 6.81 0.72 15.63
C TYR A 144 7.86 1.43 14.80
N THR A 145 9.10 1.44 15.27
CA THR A 145 10.25 1.86 14.46
C THR A 145 10.65 0.73 13.51
N VAL A 146 10.70 1.04 12.22
CA VAL A 146 11.16 0.13 11.17
C VAL A 146 12.48 0.65 10.61
N ARG A 147 13.47 -0.23 10.51
CA ARG A 147 14.75 0.04 9.85
C ARG A 147 14.74 -0.54 8.44
N PRO A 148 15.32 0.15 7.45
CA PRO A 148 15.34 -0.32 6.08
C PRO A 148 16.08 -1.65 5.97
N ILE A 149 15.43 -2.65 5.38
CA ILE A 149 16.08 -3.84 4.84
C ILE A 149 16.31 -3.65 3.35
N ARG A 150 17.40 -4.20 2.80
CA ARG A 150 17.65 -4.14 1.35
C ARG A 150 16.55 -4.93 0.62
N LEU A 151 15.85 -4.27 -0.28
CA LEU A 151 14.80 -4.89 -1.11
C LEU A 151 15.19 -4.95 -2.57
N ASP A 152 14.86 -6.06 -3.23
CA ASP A 152 14.91 -6.19 -4.68
C ASP A 152 13.58 -5.74 -5.29
N VAL A 153 13.42 -4.43 -5.45
CA VAL A 153 12.20 -3.82 -6.01
C VAL A 153 11.98 -4.26 -7.47
N GLU A 154 13.05 -4.47 -8.23
CA GLU A 154 12.96 -4.94 -9.62
C GLU A 154 12.47 -6.38 -9.68
N GLY A 155 12.99 -7.24 -8.81
CA GLY A 155 12.53 -8.62 -8.62
C GLY A 155 11.06 -8.71 -8.20
N GLU A 156 10.63 -7.90 -7.22
CA GLU A 156 9.22 -7.86 -6.80
C GLU A 156 8.31 -7.35 -7.93
N LEU A 157 8.72 -6.32 -8.69
CA LEU A 157 7.98 -5.87 -9.86
C LEU A 157 7.90 -6.97 -10.93
N ALA A 158 8.99 -7.66 -11.20
CA ALA A 158 9.00 -8.75 -12.18
C ALA A 158 8.08 -9.90 -11.74
N SER A 159 8.06 -10.22 -10.45
CA SER A 159 7.18 -11.23 -9.83
C SER A 159 5.70 -10.82 -9.91
N LEU A 160 5.39 -9.54 -9.70
CA LEU A 160 4.06 -8.95 -9.88
C LEU A 160 3.57 -9.12 -11.31
N LEU A 161 4.40 -8.73 -12.28
CA LEU A 161 4.05 -8.80 -13.70
C LEU A 161 3.88 -10.24 -14.20
N ARG A 162 4.59 -11.20 -13.62
CA ARG A 162 4.43 -12.64 -13.90
C ARG A 162 3.30 -13.32 -13.09
N ASP A 163 2.60 -12.55 -12.25
CA ASP A 163 1.48 -13.03 -11.45
C ASP A 163 1.85 -14.17 -10.48
N GLU A 164 3.01 -14.11 -9.83
CA GLU A 164 3.52 -15.27 -9.07
C GLU A 164 2.92 -15.47 -7.66
N LYS A 165 2.36 -14.43 -7.03
CA LYS A 165 1.90 -14.46 -5.63
C LYS A 165 0.40 -14.12 -5.54
N HIS A 166 -0.47 -15.14 -5.65
CA HIS A 166 -1.92 -14.96 -5.60
C HIS A 166 -2.69 -16.04 -4.76
N PRO A 167 -3.38 -15.65 -3.68
CA PRO A 167 -3.17 -14.39 -2.96
C PRO A 167 -1.75 -14.34 -2.38
N ARG A 168 -1.24 -13.14 -2.08
CA ARG A 168 0.03 -13.01 -1.36
C ARG A 168 -0.17 -13.38 0.11
N TYR A 169 -1.32 -13.02 0.68
CA TYR A 169 -1.74 -13.44 2.02
C TYR A 169 -3.11 -14.10 2.01
N ALA A 170 -3.29 -15.15 2.80
CA ALA A 170 -4.51 -15.95 2.81
C ALA A 170 -5.80 -15.13 3.07
N TRP A 171 -5.71 -14.05 3.85
CA TRP A 171 -6.84 -13.18 4.18
C TRP A 171 -7.30 -12.27 3.04
N GLU A 172 -6.49 -12.04 2.00
CA GLU A 172 -6.79 -11.05 0.96
C GLU A 172 -8.04 -11.38 0.17
N CYS A 173 -8.26 -12.67 -0.16
CA CYS A 173 -9.41 -13.10 -0.95
C CYS A 173 -10.74 -12.76 -0.27
N ARG A 174 -10.79 -12.65 1.08
CA ARG A 174 -12.00 -12.31 1.83
C ARG A 174 -12.48 -10.89 1.54
N TYR A 175 -11.56 -9.96 1.33
CA TYR A 175 -11.85 -8.52 1.16
C TYR A 175 -11.64 -8.03 -0.27
N CYS A 176 -11.25 -8.92 -1.19
CA CYS A 176 -10.94 -8.54 -2.57
C CYS A 176 -12.21 -8.17 -3.35
N PRO A 177 -12.29 -6.99 -3.98
CA PRO A 177 -13.46 -6.59 -4.76
C PRO A 177 -13.68 -7.47 -5.99
N PHE A 178 -12.62 -8.10 -6.51
CA PHE A 178 -12.68 -8.98 -7.68
C PHE A 178 -13.00 -10.43 -7.35
N ARG A 179 -13.28 -10.76 -6.07
CA ARG A 179 -13.50 -12.13 -5.58
C ARG A 179 -14.48 -12.93 -6.44
N LYS A 180 -15.55 -12.31 -6.96
CA LYS A 180 -16.60 -12.97 -7.75
C LYS A 180 -16.14 -13.39 -9.15
N ILE A 181 -15.14 -12.71 -9.71
CA ILE A 181 -14.63 -12.96 -11.07
C ILE A 181 -13.23 -13.59 -11.08
N CYS A 182 -12.55 -13.63 -9.94
CA CYS A 182 -11.20 -14.16 -9.82
C CYS A 182 -11.18 -15.70 -9.89
N PRO A 183 -10.37 -16.31 -10.77
CA PRO A 183 -10.20 -17.75 -10.84
C PRO A 183 -9.37 -18.32 -9.67
N TYR A 184 -8.51 -17.51 -9.05
CA TYR A 184 -7.64 -17.91 -7.94
C TYR A 184 -8.23 -17.64 -6.54
N ARG A 185 -9.56 -17.44 -6.44
CA ARG A 185 -10.18 -17.13 -5.15
C ARG A 185 -9.98 -18.29 -4.15
N GLY A 186 -9.49 -17.97 -2.96
CA GLY A 186 -9.43 -18.92 -1.85
C GLY A 186 -10.83 -19.24 -1.28
N ALA A 187 -11.01 -20.47 -0.78
CA ALA A 187 -12.23 -20.90 -0.09
C ALA A 187 -12.49 -20.05 1.17
N GLU A 188 -13.77 -19.84 1.52
CA GLU A 188 -14.11 -19.18 2.78
C GLU A 188 -13.85 -20.14 3.95
N GLY A 189 -12.91 -19.80 4.83
CA GLY A 189 -12.79 -20.46 6.13
C GLY A 189 -11.44 -21.12 6.38
N GLY A 190 -10.43 -20.30 6.66
CA GLY A 190 -9.37 -20.66 7.59
C GLY A 190 -9.41 -19.63 8.70
N SER A 191 -10.11 -19.93 9.79
CA SER A 191 -9.89 -19.25 11.06
C SER A 191 -8.49 -19.63 11.52
N GLU A 192 -7.55 -18.70 11.49
CA GLU A 192 -6.37 -18.83 12.35
C GLU A 192 -6.88 -18.66 13.79
N SER A 193 -6.95 -19.81 14.46
CA SER A 193 -6.99 -19.97 15.91
C SER A 193 -5.72 -19.44 16.56
#